data_AF-A0A1M4UY70-F1
#
_entry.id   AF-A0A1M4UY70-F1
#
_cell.length_a   1.000
_cell.length_b   1.000
_cell.length_c   1.000
_cell.angle_alpha   90.00
_cell.angle_beta   90.00
_cell.angle_gamma   90.00
#
_symmetry.space_group_name_H-M   'P 1'
#
loop_
_entity.id
_entity.type
_entity.pdbx_description
1 polymer ?
#
loop_
_entity_poly.entity_id
_entity_poly.type
_entity_poly.pdbx_seq_one_letter_code
_entity_poly.pdbx_strand_id
1 'polypeptide(L)'
;MSQGWFKLYRELFEKAIWQSSTPEQKVVLIALLGMANHQGREWEWKGKQFKAQPGQFVTSIDSIVKRCGKGISEQNVRTALKKFKKYEFLTEEVTKTGRLINLVNWRLYQGTENETNKQTNKELTDTSQTPNKDLTNSSQTPNKELTPNKNDKNDNKEKNDKEGKEGEEKTPQLPPLSFPTQIHEFIFKQFGETSYRTWFMNTEISESHGVININPNESFKKGIITQEYSKALETILNKKVVVS
;
A
#
# COMPACT_ATOMS: atom_id res chain seq x y z
N MET A 1 1.90 26.76 -7.98
CA MET A 1 2.40 25.51 -7.34
C MET A 1 3.69 25.84 -6.59
N SER A 2 3.63 26.36 -5.36
CA SER A 2 4.86 26.81 -4.66
C SER A 2 4.63 27.15 -3.18
N GLN A 3 3.79 26.40 -2.47
CA GLN A 3 3.62 26.58 -1.02
C GLN A 3 3.84 25.21 -0.38
N GLY A 4 4.86 25.08 0.47
CA GLY A 4 5.15 23.85 1.21
C GLY A 4 6.62 23.44 1.18
N TRP A 5 6.95 22.50 2.07
CA TRP A 5 8.23 21.79 2.13
C TRP A 5 7.97 20.30 1.96
N PHE A 6 8.95 19.57 1.44
CA PHE A 6 8.98 18.12 1.52
C PHE A 6 10.11 17.72 2.47
N LYS A 7 9.89 16.66 3.24
CA LYS A 7 10.89 16.15 4.19
C LYS A 7 11.89 15.26 3.45
N LEU A 8 13.16 15.34 3.80
CA LEU A 8 14.16 14.38 3.36
C LEU A 8 14.71 13.66 4.59
N TYR A 9 14.43 12.36 4.69
CA TYR A 9 14.75 11.57 5.88
C TYR A 9 16.23 11.22 5.91
N ARG A 10 16.85 11.31 7.09
CA ARG A 10 18.29 11.03 7.25
C ARG A 10 18.65 9.61 6.82
N GLU A 11 17.74 8.66 7.04
CA GLU A 11 17.90 7.27 6.60
C GLU A 11 18.18 7.15 5.09
N LEU A 12 17.67 8.07 4.26
CA LEU A 12 17.94 8.06 2.81
C LEU A 12 19.45 8.11 2.52
N PHE A 13 20.22 8.86 3.30
CA PHE A 13 21.68 8.98 3.10
C PHE A 13 22.43 7.69 3.42
N GLU A 14 21.86 6.83 4.27
CA GLU A 14 22.42 5.53 4.63
C GLU A 14 22.04 4.42 3.64
N LYS A 15 21.00 4.64 2.82
CA LYS A 15 20.55 3.63 1.85
C LYS A 15 21.54 3.48 0.71
N ALA A 16 21.69 2.24 0.25
CA ALA A 16 22.50 1.90 -0.93
C ALA A 16 22.10 2.70 -2.17
N ILE A 17 20.81 3.04 -2.33
CA ILE A 17 20.33 3.88 -3.44
C ILE A 17 20.96 5.27 -3.44
N TRP A 18 21.29 5.83 -2.26
CA TRP A 18 21.98 7.11 -2.16
C TRP A 18 23.49 6.92 -2.29
N GLN A 19 24.09 6.03 -1.50
CA GLN A 19 25.54 5.85 -1.44
C GLN A 19 26.15 5.42 -2.77
N SER A 20 25.48 4.55 -3.51
CA SER A 20 25.97 4.04 -4.80
C SER A 20 25.64 4.94 -6.00
N SER A 21 24.92 6.04 -5.80
CA SER A 21 24.42 6.89 -6.90
C SER A 21 25.36 8.02 -7.24
N THR A 22 25.44 8.31 -8.53
CA THR A 22 26.22 9.46 -9.03
C THR A 22 25.57 10.78 -8.58
N PRO A 23 26.30 11.90 -8.61
CA PRO A 23 25.73 13.21 -8.30
C PRO A 23 24.48 13.52 -9.14
N GLU A 24 24.51 13.22 -10.44
CA GLU A 24 23.37 13.42 -11.36
C GLU A 24 22.16 12.58 -10.93
N GLN A 25 22.39 11.32 -10.57
CA GLN A 25 21.33 10.44 -10.07
C GLN A 25 20.73 10.97 -8.77
N LYS A 26 21.54 11.47 -7.85
CA LYS A 26 21.06 12.07 -6.58
C LYS A 26 20.18 13.30 -6.84
N VAL A 27 20.56 14.15 -7.80
CA VAL A 27 19.72 15.30 -8.23
C VAL A 27 18.38 14.82 -8.75
N VAL A 28 18.36 13.80 -9.62
CA VAL A 28 17.11 13.21 -10.12
C VAL A 28 16.27 12.68 -8.97
N LEU A 29 16.86 11.93 -8.03
CA LEU A 29 16.14 11.37 -6.88
C LEU A 29 15.42 12.45 -6.06
N ILE A 30 16.11 13.54 -5.72
CA ILE A 30 15.53 14.66 -4.97
C ILE A 30 14.44 15.37 -5.82
N ALA A 31 14.68 15.54 -7.11
CA ALA A 31 13.70 16.15 -8.01
C ALA A 31 12.40 15.34 -8.06
N LEU A 32 12.48 14.00 -8.14
CA LEU A 32 11.30 13.12 -8.13
C LEU A 32 10.52 13.23 -6.81
N LEU A 33 11.22 13.28 -5.67
CA LEU A 33 10.58 13.49 -4.36
C LEU A 33 9.81 14.81 -4.32
N GLY A 34 10.40 15.89 -4.84
CA GLY A 34 9.76 17.21 -4.91
C GLY A 34 8.71 17.36 -6.03
N MET A 35 8.56 16.37 -6.92
CA MET A 35 7.50 16.33 -7.95
C MET A 35 6.29 15.52 -7.51
N ALA A 36 6.46 14.60 -6.56
CA ALA A 36 5.39 13.77 -6.06
C ALA A 36 4.28 14.61 -5.42
N ASN A 37 3.03 14.24 -5.68
CA ASN A 37 1.91 14.98 -5.12
C ASN A 37 1.79 14.71 -3.61
N HIS A 38 1.61 15.77 -2.83
CA HIS A 38 1.41 15.70 -1.38
C HIS A 38 -0.02 15.32 -0.97
N GLN A 39 -0.98 15.57 -1.86
CA GLN A 39 -2.39 15.22 -1.70
C GLN A 39 -2.91 14.67 -3.03
N GLY A 40 -4.07 14.02 -3.00
CA GLY A 40 -4.70 13.51 -4.22
C GLY A 40 -4.90 14.63 -5.24
N ARG A 41 -4.37 14.46 -6.46
CA ARG A 41 -4.50 15.43 -7.55
C ARG A 41 -5.11 14.77 -8.77
N GLU A 42 -6.01 15.48 -9.44
CA GLU A 42 -6.54 15.05 -10.73
C GLU A 42 -5.54 15.38 -11.84
N TRP A 43 -5.24 14.36 -12.64
CA TRP A 43 -4.39 14.42 -13.82
C TRP A 43 -5.18 13.87 -15.00
N GLU A 44 -4.83 14.28 -16.20
CA GLU A 44 -5.25 13.57 -17.40
C GLU A 44 -4.20 12.50 -17.74
N TRP A 45 -4.62 11.24 -17.78
CA TRP A 45 -3.75 10.10 -18.07
C TRP A 45 -4.45 9.12 -19.00
N LYS A 46 -3.77 8.73 -20.09
CA LYS A 46 -4.34 7.88 -21.16
C LYS A 46 -5.67 8.43 -21.74
N GLY A 47 -5.84 9.76 -21.79
CA GLY A 47 -7.06 10.42 -22.25
C GLY A 47 -8.26 10.27 -21.31
N LYS A 48 -8.02 9.89 -20.05
CA LYS A 48 -9.04 9.79 -19.00
C LYS A 48 -8.61 10.62 -17.78
N GLN A 49 -9.59 11.10 -17.02
CA GLN A 49 -9.30 11.67 -15.70
C GLN A 49 -8.76 10.58 -14.79
N PHE A 50 -7.57 10.82 -14.25
CA PHE A 50 -6.85 9.97 -13.34
C PHE A 50 -6.56 10.72 -12.05
N LYS A 51 -7.08 10.20 -10.94
CA LYS A 51 -6.80 10.76 -9.62
C LYS A 51 -5.50 10.15 -9.09
N ALA A 52 -4.40 10.89 -9.19
CA ALA A 52 -3.11 10.48 -8.65
C ALA A 52 -3.18 10.49 -7.12
N GLN A 53 -2.74 9.39 -6.50
CA GLN A 53 -2.63 9.28 -5.06
C GLN A 53 -1.42 10.07 -4.54
N PRO A 54 -1.36 10.38 -3.22
CA PRO A 54 -0.16 10.96 -2.62
C PRO A 54 1.07 10.08 -2.91
N GLY A 55 2.17 10.69 -3.34
CA GLY A 55 3.37 9.97 -3.81
C GLY A 55 3.38 9.60 -5.30
N GLN A 56 2.28 9.81 -6.02
CA GLN A 56 2.16 9.54 -7.46
C GLN A 56 2.14 10.81 -8.28
N PHE A 57 2.66 10.74 -9.51
CA PHE A 57 2.59 11.84 -10.48
C PHE A 57 2.84 11.36 -11.91
N VAL A 58 2.22 12.05 -12.87
CA VAL A 58 2.45 11.85 -14.30
C VAL A 58 3.53 12.81 -14.78
N THR A 59 4.50 12.32 -15.54
CA THR A 59 5.57 13.13 -16.10
C THR A 59 6.13 12.54 -17.40
N SER A 60 6.99 13.28 -18.09
CA SER A 60 7.87 12.79 -19.16
C SER A 60 9.33 12.82 -18.70
N ILE A 61 10.24 12.23 -19.49
CA ILE A 61 11.70 12.33 -19.26
C ILE A 61 12.15 13.80 -19.39
N ASP A 62 11.71 14.49 -20.45
CA ASP A 62 12.01 15.91 -20.68
C ASP A 62 11.55 16.80 -19.51
N SER A 63 10.36 16.55 -18.95
CA SER A 63 9.88 17.28 -17.76
C SER A 63 10.76 17.05 -16.53
N ILE A 64 11.30 15.83 -16.34
CA ILE A 64 12.24 15.55 -15.24
C ILE A 64 13.55 16.28 -15.48
N VAL A 65 14.09 16.26 -16.70
CA VAL A 65 15.32 16.98 -17.06
C VAL A 65 15.15 18.48 -16.77
N LYS A 66 14.05 19.08 -17.23
CA LYS A 66 13.71 20.48 -16.95
C LYS A 66 13.63 20.79 -15.46
N ARG A 67 13.08 19.86 -14.66
CA ARG A 67 13.00 20.00 -13.20
C ARG A 67 14.37 19.91 -12.52
N CYS A 68 15.27 19.08 -13.03
CA CYS A 68 16.61 18.90 -12.45
C CYS A 68 17.55 20.07 -12.79
N GLY A 69 17.34 20.73 -13.93
CA GLY A 69 18.14 21.89 -14.36
C GLY A 69 19.30 21.53 -15.28
N LYS A 70 20.21 22.49 -15.48
CA LYS A 70 21.35 22.36 -16.41
C LYS A 70 22.32 21.27 -15.94
N GLY A 71 22.90 20.53 -16.90
CA GLY A 71 23.89 19.48 -16.64
C GLY A 71 23.31 18.07 -16.47
N ILE A 72 21.99 17.91 -16.50
CA ILE A 72 21.34 16.59 -16.46
C ILE A 72 20.85 16.24 -17.87
N SER A 73 21.34 15.12 -18.42
CA SER A 73 20.88 14.60 -19.71
C SER A 73 19.69 13.66 -19.54
N GLU A 74 18.95 13.41 -20.62
CA GLU A 74 17.92 12.36 -20.64
C GLU A 74 18.48 10.98 -20.25
N GLN A 75 19.73 10.70 -20.63
CA GLN A 75 20.38 9.44 -20.31
C GLN A 75 20.63 9.30 -18.80
N ASN A 76 21.00 10.39 -18.11
CA ASN A 76 21.10 10.39 -16.65
C ASN A 76 19.74 10.07 -16.02
N VAL A 77 18.66 10.67 -16.52
CA VAL A 77 17.31 10.39 -16.02
C VAL A 77 16.90 8.94 -16.26
N ARG A 78 17.07 8.40 -17.47
CA ARG A 78 16.73 7.01 -17.80
C ARG A 78 17.50 6.00 -16.96
N THR A 79 18.80 6.21 -16.80
CA THR A 79 19.65 5.35 -15.98
C THR A 79 19.29 5.44 -14.49
N ALA A 80 18.99 6.64 -13.99
CA ALA A 80 18.50 6.86 -12.63
C ALA A 80 17.17 6.12 -12.38
N LEU A 81 16.18 6.27 -13.26
CA LEU A 81 14.89 5.60 -13.14
C LEU A 81 15.01 4.07 -13.13
N LYS A 82 15.81 3.51 -14.05
CA LYS A 82 16.08 2.06 -14.09
C LYS A 82 16.72 1.58 -12.78
N LYS A 83 17.66 2.37 -12.24
CA LYS A 83 18.29 2.08 -10.96
C LYS A 83 17.26 2.14 -9.82
N PHE A 84 16.49 3.21 -9.71
CA PHE A 84 15.53 3.40 -8.62
C PHE A 84 14.42 2.35 -8.62
N LYS A 85 14.01 1.88 -9.80
CA LYS A 85 13.13 0.71 -9.94
C LYS A 85 13.78 -0.57 -9.40
N LYS A 86 15.06 -0.82 -9.69
CA LYS A 86 15.83 -1.97 -9.17
C LYS A 86 15.96 -1.95 -7.65
N TYR A 87 16.07 -0.79 -7.04
CA TYR A 87 16.11 -0.62 -5.58
C TYR A 87 14.73 -0.49 -4.94
N GLU A 88 13.65 -0.79 -5.69
CA GLU A 88 12.25 -0.72 -5.22
C GLU A 88 11.86 0.63 -4.59
N PHE A 89 12.56 1.70 -4.99
CA PHE A 89 12.29 3.05 -4.49
C PHE A 89 11.11 3.71 -5.22
N LEU A 90 10.91 3.33 -6.48
CA LEU A 90 9.77 3.75 -7.27
C LEU A 90 9.26 2.61 -8.13
N THR A 91 7.98 2.69 -8.47
CA THR A 91 7.39 1.95 -9.58
C THR A 91 7.04 2.92 -10.70
N GLU A 92 7.04 2.43 -11.94
CA GLU A 92 6.65 3.21 -13.09
C GLU A 92 5.76 2.43 -14.05
N GLU A 93 4.77 3.12 -14.60
CA GLU A 93 4.00 2.66 -15.75
C GLU A 93 4.29 3.58 -16.94
N VAL A 94 4.85 3.00 -18.00
CA VAL A 94 5.20 3.73 -19.22
C VAL A 94 4.07 3.61 -20.23
N THR A 95 3.74 4.71 -20.90
CA THR A 95 2.75 4.76 -21.98
C THR A 95 3.28 5.59 -23.15
N LYS A 96 2.54 5.63 -24.26
CA LYS A 96 2.90 6.44 -25.43
C LYS A 96 2.92 7.95 -25.13
N THR A 97 2.13 8.41 -24.16
CA THR A 97 1.94 9.84 -23.86
C THR A 97 2.73 10.31 -22.64
N GLY A 98 3.43 9.42 -21.94
CA GLY A 98 4.22 9.77 -20.76
C GLY A 98 4.45 8.58 -19.84
N ARG A 99 4.72 8.87 -18.56
CA ARG A 99 4.95 7.86 -17.53
C ARG A 99 4.34 8.28 -16.19
N LEU A 100 3.67 7.33 -15.54
CA LEU A 100 3.19 7.46 -14.17
C LEU A 100 4.28 6.93 -13.23
N ILE A 101 4.78 7.79 -12.35
CA ILE A 101 5.66 7.39 -11.25
C ILE A 101 4.82 7.21 -9.99
N ASN A 102 5.12 6.17 -9.23
CA ASN A 102 4.72 6.02 -7.85
C ASN A 102 5.97 5.84 -6.97
N LEU A 103 6.18 6.73 -6.00
CA LEU A 103 7.27 6.61 -5.03
C LEU A 103 6.86 5.63 -3.93
N VAL A 104 7.58 4.51 -3.82
CA VAL A 104 7.30 3.48 -2.82
C VAL A 104 7.61 4.04 -1.44
N ASN A 105 6.78 3.72 -0.45
CA ASN A 105 6.93 4.21 0.93
C ASN A 105 6.92 5.74 1.08
N TRP A 106 6.39 6.47 0.10
CA TRP A 106 6.27 7.94 0.18
C TRP A 106 5.58 8.42 1.45
N ARG A 107 4.54 7.71 1.90
CA ARG A 107 3.82 8.02 3.15
C ARG A 107 4.71 7.92 4.39
N LEU A 108 5.64 6.97 4.42
CA LEU A 108 6.63 6.87 5.51
C LEU A 108 7.56 8.10 5.53
N TYR A 109 7.86 8.64 4.35
CA TYR A 109 8.76 9.78 4.18
C TYR A 109 8.07 11.15 4.17
N GLN A 110 6.75 11.25 4.09
CA GLN A 110 6.05 12.54 4.03
C GLN A 110 4.87 12.65 4.98
N GLY A 111 4.60 11.59 5.75
CA GLY A 111 3.60 11.60 6.80
C GLY A 111 3.84 12.71 7.83
N THR A 112 2.76 13.33 8.26
CA THR A 112 2.69 14.16 9.46
C THR A 112 2.63 13.22 10.66
N GLU A 113 3.42 13.48 11.72
CA GLU A 113 3.24 12.87 13.06
C GLU A 113 1.85 13.18 13.68
N ASN A 114 1.00 13.95 12.98
CA ASN A 114 -0.29 14.48 13.44
C ASN A 114 -1.47 14.20 12.49
N GLU A 115 -1.43 13.17 11.64
CA GLU A 115 -2.65 12.65 10.96
C GLU A 115 -3.25 11.43 11.66
N THR A 116 -2.92 11.22 12.92
CA THR A 116 -3.77 10.45 13.83
C THR A 116 -4.99 11.30 14.18
N ASN A 117 -6.19 10.81 13.86
CA ASN A 117 -7.52 11.37 14.16
C ASN A 117 -8.04 12.48 13.22
N LYS A 118 -8.34 12.12 11.97
CA LYS A 118 -9.51 12.67 11.24
C LYS A 118 -9.85 11.85 9.98
N GLN A 119 -10.02 10.53 10.13
CA GLN A 119 -10.93 9.81 9.24
C GLN A 119 -12.23 9.59 10.00
N THR A 120 -13.10 10.57 9.80
CA THR A 120 -14.54 10.48 9.99
C THR A 120 -15.03 9.14 9.45
N ASN A 121 -15.60 8.31 10.34
CA ASN A 121 -16.64 7.35 9.97
C ASN A 121 -17.72 8.14 9.22
N LYS A 122 -17.67 8.13 7.89
CA LYS A 122 -18.84 8.34 7.06
C LYS A 122 -19.00 7.09 6.23
N GLU A 123 -19.96 6.30 6.68
CA GLU A 123 -20.74 5.33 5.91
C GLU A 123 -20.50 5.41 4.40
N LEU A 124 -19.95 4.33 3.85
CA LEU A 124 -20.24 3.91 2.49
C LEU A 124 -21.32 2.84 2.56
N THR A 125 -22.51 3.26 2.98
CA THR A 125 -23.76 2.67 2.52
C THR A 125 -24.45 3.76 1.73
N ASP A 126 -24.30 3.73 0.41
CA ASP A 126 -25.40 4.14 -0.46
C ASP A 126 -25.27 3.45 -1.81
N THR A 127 -26.03 2.37 -1.84
CA THR A 127 -26.60 1.69 -2.99
C THR A 127 -27.07 2.70 -4.03
N SER A 128 -26.77 2.40 -5.29
CA SER A 128 -27.35 2.96 -6.49
C SER A 128 -28.84 3.31 -6.34
N GLN A 129 -29.20 4.58 -6.52
CA GLN A 129 -30.57 5.00 -6.80
C GLN A 129 -30.60 5.90 -8.02
N THR A 130 -31.00 5.32 -9.15
CA THR A 130 -31.58 6.02 -10.31
C THR A 130 -33.04 6.38 -9.99
N PRO A 131 -33.52 7.60 -10.32
CA PRO A 131 -34.92 7.96 -10.16
C PRO A 131 -35.74 7.75 -11.45
N ASN A 132 -37.07 7.64 -11.27
CA ASN A 132 -38.19 7.56 -12.22
C ASN A 132 -38.59 6.16 -12.70
N LYS A 133 -39.88 5.76 -12.79
CA LYS A 133 -41.17 6.39 -12.49
C LYS A 133 -42.28 5.32 -12.68
N ASP A 134 -43.31 5.36 -11.82
CA ASP A 134 -44.70 4.83 -11.89
C ASP A 134 -45.03 3.46 -12.55
N LEU A 135 -45.69 2.56 -11.80
CA LEU A 135 -47.13 2.26 -11.91
C LEU A 135 -47.55 0.92 -11.21
N THR A 136 -48.57 1.06 -10.35
CA THR A 136 -49.72 0.17 -10.08
C THR A 136 -49.58 -1.19 -9.33
N ASN A 137 -50.17 -1.17 -8.12
CA ASN A 137 -51.21 -2.04 -7.58
C ASN A 137 -50.94 -3.54 -7.29
N SER A 138 -50.97 -3.85 -5.98
CA SER A 138 -52.01 -4.69 -5.32
C SER A 138 -51.46 -5.86 -4.49
N SER A 139 -51.64 -5.70 -3.17
CA SER A 139 -52.21 -6.70 -2.23
C SER A 139 -51.40 -7.89 -1.69
N GLN A 140 -51.21 -7.80 -0.36
CA GLN A 140 -51.54 -8.81 0.67
C GLN A 140 -50.55 -9.98 0.98
N THR A 141 -50.10 -9.92 2.25
CA THR A 141 -49.54 -10.89 3.24
C THR A 141 -50.08 -12.35 3.24
N PRO A 142 -49.63 -13.27 4.13
CA PRO A 142 -48.29 -13.59 4.67
C PRO A 142 -48.01 -15.13 4.81
N ASN A 143 -46.79 -15.49 5.26
CA ASN A 143 -46.36 -16.78 5.87
C ASN A 143 -46.38 -18.08 5.02
N LYS A 144 -45.22 -18.78 4.92
CA LYS A 144 -44.98 -20.06 5.62
C LYS A 144 -43.54 -20.58 5.44
N GLU A 145 -43.10 -21.24 6.49
CA GLU A 145 -41.83 -21.88 6.79
C GLU A 145 -41.50 -23.18 6.02
N LEU A 146 -40.19 -23.47 5.96
CA LEU A 146 -39.48 -24.78 6.01
C LEU A 146 -39.57 -25.75 4.81
N THR A 147 -38.42 -26.04 4.17
CA THR A 147 -37.60 -27.28 4.34
C THR A 147 -36.48 -27.39 3.28
N PRO A 148 -35.38 -28.12 3.56
CA PRO A 148 -34.17 -28.15 2.74
C PRO A 148 -34.18 -29.31 1.74
N ASN A 149 -33.55 -29.14 0.57
CA ASN A 149 -33.28 -30.27 -0.32
C ASN A 149 -31.80 -30.29 -0.76
N LYS A 150 -31.14 -31.40 -0.44
CA LYS A 150 -29.81 -31.81 -0.89
C LYS A 150 -29.91 -32.51 -2.24
N ASN A 151 -28.90 -32.31 -3.10
CA ASN A 151 -28.25 -33.27 -4.03
C ASN A 151 -27.66 -32.47 -5.18
N ASP A 152 -26.65 -32.90 -5.93
CA ASP A 152 -25.49 -33.77 -5.73
C ASP A 152 -24.60 -33.48 -6.96
N LYS A 153 -23.35 -33.91 -6.93
CA LYS A 153 -22.34 -33.77 -8.00
C LYS A 153 -22.84 -34.23 -9.39
N ASN A 154 -22.33 -33.67 -10.50
CA ASN A 154 -21.20 -34.25 -11.26
C ASN A 154 -20.81 -33.53 -12.56
N ASP A 155 -19.49 -33.47 -12.80
CA ASP A 155 -18.70 -33.64 -14.03
C ASP A 155 -19.06 -33.00 -15.40
N ASN A 156 -18.18 -32.07 -15.80
CA ASN A 156 -17.21 -32.19 -16.92
C ASN A 156 -17.72 -32.45 -18.36
N LYS A 157 -17.57 -31.47 -19.28
CA LYS A 157 -16.68 -31.58 -20.47
C LYS A 157 -16.57 -30.32 -21.35
N GLU A 158 -15.31 -29.97 -21.61
CA GLU A 158 -14.64 -29.33 -22.75
C GLU A 158 -15.45 -28.85 -23.97
N LYS A 159 -15.09 -27.64 -24.45
CA LYS A 159 -14.45 -27.48 -25.77
C LYS A 159 -13.54 -26.26 -25.83
N ASN A 160 -12.36 -26.52 -26.40
CA ASN A 160 -11.25 -25.62 -26.67
C ASN A 160 -11.64 -24.43 -27.56
N ASP A 161 -10.98 -23.29 -27.35
CA ASP A 161 -10.27 -22.61 -28.43
C ASP A 161 -8.99 -21.94 -27.92
N LYS A 162 -7.93 -22.12 -28.70
CA LYS A 162 -6.54 -21.72 -28.44
C LYS A 162 -6.36 -20.24 -28.73
N GLU A 163 -5.66 -19.51 -27.87
CA GLU A 163 -4.70 -18.48 -28.30
C GLU A 163 -3.81 -17.97 -27.15
N GLY A 164 -2.50 -17.87 -27.41
CA GLY A 164 -1.58 -16.96 -26.74
C GLY A 164 -1.06 -17.35 -25.35
N LYS A 165 0.06 -18.09 -25.29
CA LYS A 165 0.91 -18.15 -24.09
C LYS A 165 1.61 -16.80 -23.87
N GLU A 166 1.10 -15.98 -22.95
CA GLU A 166 1.92 -15.01 -22.21
C GLU A 166 2.40 -15.69 -20.92
N GLY A 167 3.70 -15.58 -20.64
CA GLY A 167 4.32 -16.28 -19.52
C GLY A 167 3.70 -15.87 -18.19
N GLU A 168 3.14 -16.84 -17.48
CA GLU A 168 2.86 -16.71 -16.05
C GLU A 168 4.18 -16.40 -15.34
N GLU A 169 4.35 -15.14 -14.98
CA GLU A 169 5.27 -14.70 -13.96
C GLU A 169 4.84 -15.42 -12.67
N LYS A 170 5.60 -16.45 -12.27
CA LYS A 170 5.43 -17.07 -10.95
C LYS A 170 5.66 -15.98 -9.91
N THR A 171 4.59 -15.36 -9.40
CA THR A 171 4.63 -14.68 -8.10
C THR A 171 5.30 -15.63 -7.12
N PRO A 172 6.37 -15.23 -6.42
CA PRO A 172 6.90 -16.02 -5.33
C PRO A 172 5.73 -16.26 -4.37
N GLN A 173 5.25 -17.51 -4.29
CA GLN A 173 4.27 -17.87 -3.28
C GLN A 173 4.96 -17.67 -1.95
N LEU A 174 4.58 -16.59 -1.26
CA LEU A 174 5.04 -16.34 0.09
C LEU A 174 4.67 -17.56 0.93
N PRO A 175 5.58 -18.05 1.78
CA PRO A 175 5.32 -19.23 2.58
C PRO A 175 4.01 -19.05 3.36
N PRO A 176 3.19 -20.12 3.46
CA PRO A 176 1.91 -20.05 4.16
C PRO A 176 2.14 -19.53 5.57
N LEU A 177 1.42 -18.46 5.94
CA LEU A 177 1.47 -17.93 7.29
C LEU A 177 0.88 -18.95 8.25
N SER A 178 1.74 -19.51 9.09
CA SER A 178 1.32 -20.20 10.31
C SER A 178 1.48 -19.22 11.48
N PHE A 179 0.46 -19.13 12.32
CA PHE A 179 0.46 -18.26 13.49
C PHE A 179 0.81 -19.09 14.73
N PRO A 180 1.94 -18.81 15.42
CA PRO A 180 2.37 -19.57 16.59
C PRO A 180 1.36 -19.54 17.75
N THR A 181 0.59 -18.46 17.88
CA THR A 181 -0.44 -18.28 18.91
C THR A 181 -1.66 -17.55 18.35
N GLN A 182 -2.78 -17.59 19.07
CA GLN A 182 -3.97 -16.79 18.73
C GLN A 182 -3.70 -15.28 18.72
N ILE A 183 -2.73 -14.82 19.52
CA ILE A 183 -2.31 -13.41 19.55
C ILE A 183 -1.60 -13.05 18.24
N HIS A 184 -0.78 -13.95 17.69
CA HIS A 184 -0.16 -13.73 16.38
C HIS A 184 -1.21 -13.60 15.27
N GLU A 185 -2.22 -14.48 15.25
CA GLU A 185 -3.32 -14.39 14.29
C GLU A 185 -4.11 -13.08 14.46
N PHE A 186 -4.36 -12.68 15.70
CA PHE A 186 -5.05 -11.44 16.03
C PHE A 186 -4.29 -10.20 15.53
N ILE A 187 -2.99 -10.13 15.81
CA ILE A 187 -2.11 -9.04 15.35
C ILE A 187 -2.09 -8.99 13.83
N PHE A 188 -2.03 -10.14 13.16
CA PHE A 188 -2.10 -10.21 11.70
C PHE A 188 -3.40 -9.65 11.14
N LYS A 189 -4.55 -10.06 11.69
CA LYS A 189 -5.86 -9.54 11.26
C LYS A 189 -5.99 -8.04 11.46
N GLN A 190 -5.37 -7.51 12.52
CA GLN A 190 -5.48 -6.11 12.86
C GLN A 190 -4.54 -5.19 12.07
N PHE A 191 -3.28 -5.59 11.87
CA PHE A 191 -2.24 -4.74 11.29
C PHE A 191 -1.83 -5.14 9.87
N GLY A 192 -2.36 -6.26 9.36
CA GLY A 192 -2.10 -6.76 8.01
C GLY A 192 -0.78 -7.53 7.88
N GLU A 193 -0.63 -8.17 6.72
CA GLU A 193 0.48 -9.09 6.45
C GLU A 193 1.85 -8.42 6.53
N THR A 194 2.02 -7.24 5.93
CA THR A 194 3.31 -6.53 5.92
C THR A 194 3.78 -6.22 7.33
N SER A 195 2.92 -5.60 8.14
CA SER A 195 3.25 -5.23 9.52
C SER A 195 3.56 -6.47 10.38
N TYR A 196 2.74 -7.52 10.23
CA TYR A 196 2.96 -8.77 10.95
C TYR A 196 4.29 -9.43 10.58
N ARG A 197 4.57 -9.59 9.28
CA ARG A 197 5.82 -10.22 8.80
C ARG A 197 7.06 -9.43 9.22
N THR A 198 7.01 -8.10 9.16
CA THR A 198 8.16 -7.25 9.47
C THR A 198 8.44 -7.19 10.98
N TRP A 199 7.40 -7.04 11.80
CA TRP A 199 7.59 -6.71 13.22
C TRP A 199 7.32 -7.89 14.16
N PHE A 200 6.38 -8.78 13.84
CA PHE A 200 5.84 -9.74 14.81
C PHE A 200 6.12 -11.22 14.47
N MET A 201 6.39 -11.56 13.22
CA MET A 201 6.53 -12.96 12.77
C MET A 201 7.66 -13.72 13.48
N ASN A 202 8.75 -13.03 13.82
CA ASN A 202 9.92 -13.61 14.51
C ASN A 202 10.08 -13.01 15.92
N THR A 203 8.98 -12.81 16.62
CA THR A 203 8.95 -12.25 17.97
C THR A 203 8.24 -13.21 18.89
N GLU A 204 8.78 -13.43 20.08
CA GLU A 204 8.10 -14.25 21.09
C GLU A 204 6.97 -13.43 21.71
N ILE A 205 5.73 -13.87 21.50
CA ILE A 205 4.54 -13.24 22.06
C ILE A 205 3.84 -14.25 22.95
N SER A 206 3.80 -13.94 24.25
CA SER A 206 3.15 -14.77 25.26
C SER A 206 2.21 -13.95 26.12
N GLU A 207 1.16 -14.57 26.62
CA GLU A 207 0.28 -13.97 27.62
C GLU A 207 0.54 -14.64 28.97
N SER A 208 0.84 -13.83 29.99
CA SER A 208 0.96 -14.31 31.36
C SER A 208 0.25 -13.36 32.31
N HIS A 209 -0.63 -13.90 33.16
CA HIS A 209 -1.38 -13.14 34.18
C HIS A 209 -2.13 -11.90 33.63
N GLY A 210 -2.69 -11.98 32.42
CA GLY A 210 -3.42 -10.88 31.78
C GLY A 210 -2.53 -9.77 31.21
N VAL A 211 -1.22 -10.01 31.13
CA VAL A 211 -0.23 -9.13 30.50
C VAL A 211 0.32 -9.81 29.26
N ILE A 212 0.40 -9.08 28.16
CA ILE A 212 0.97 -9.57 26.91
C ILE A 212 2.44 -9.17 26.88
N ASN A 213 3.32 -10.16 26.91
CA ASN A 213 4.76 -9.97 26.80
C ASN A 213 5.18 -10.19 25.36
N ILE A 214 5.79 -9.16 24.78
CA ILE A 214 6.34 -9.17 23.43
C ILE A 214 7.85 -9.05 23.58
N ASN A 215 8.59 -10.06 23.13
CA ASN A 215 10.05 -10.11 23.21
C ASN A 215 10.64 -10.22 21.80
N PRO A 216 10.95 -9.07 21.16
CA PRO A 216 11.47 -9.05 19.80
C PRO A 216 12.94 -9.44 19.77
N ASN A 217 13.34 -10.22 18.77
CA ASN A 217 14.72 -10.70 18.63
C ASN A 217 15.74 -9.58 18.33
N GLU A 218 15.30 -8.35 18.03
CA GLU A 218 16.14 -7.21 17.67
C GLU A 218 15.74 -5.96 18.45
N SER A 219 16.73 -5.22 18.95
CA SER A 219 16.52 -3.95 19.68
C SER A 219 15.80 -2.89 18.83
N PHE A 220 16.02 -2.90 17.52
CA PHE A 220 15.31 -2.02 16.59
C PHE A 220 13.81 -2.35 16.52
N LYS A 221 13.45 -3.64 16.40
CA LYS A 221 12.04 -4.09 16.42
C LYS A 221 11.38 -3.74 17.75
N LYS A 222 12.10 -3.89 18.87
CA LYS A 222 11.64 -3.43 20.19
C LYS A 222 11.28 -1.95 20.19
N GLY A 223 12.14 -1.09 19.63
CA GLY A 223 11.86 0.34 19.52
C GLY A 223 10.56 0.62 18.76
N ILE A 224 10.41 0.02 17.58
CA ILE A 224 9.24 0.20 16.73
C ILE A 224 7.97 -0.35 17.37
N ILE A 225 8.00 -1.57 17.92
CA ILE A 225 6.83 -2.17 18.59
C ILE A 225 6.43 -1.34 19.81
N THR A 226 7.40 -0.83 20.58
CA THR A 226 7.12 0.01 21.74
C THR A 226 6.52 1.36 21.33
N GLN A 227 7.01 1.99 20.27
CA GLN A 227 6.55 3.32 19.86
C GLN A 227 5.23 3.29 19.07
N GLU A 228 5.11 2.38 18.11
CA GLU A 228 4.04 2.41 17.11
C GLU A 228 2.89 1.44 17.43
N TYR A 229 3.16 0.34 18.14
CA TYR A 229 2.18 -0.76 18.29
C TYR A 229 1.72 -1.02 19.72
N SER A 230 2.53 -0.73 20.74
CA SER A 230 2.22 -1.04 22.15
C SER A 230 0.86 -0.49 22.59
N LYS A 231 0.61 0.81 22.39
CA LYS A 231 -0.62 1.49 22.80
C LYS A 231 -1.85 0.97 22.04
N ALA A 232 -1.70 0.66 20.76
CA ALA A 232 -2.77 0.08 19.95
C ALA A 232 -3.11 -1.33 20.47
N LEU A 233 -2.10 -2.15 20.72
CA LEU A 233 -2.26 -3.50 21.27
C LEU A 233 -2.91 -3.47 22.66
N GLU A 234 -2.53 -2.53 23.53
CA GLU A 234 -3.15 -2.36 24.84
C GLU A 234 -4.65 -2.02 24.74
N THR A 235 -4.98 -1.11 23.83
CA THR A 235 -6.37 -0.67 23.61
C THR A 235 -7.23 -1.82 23.07
N ILE A 236 -6.68 -2.58 22.13
CA ILE A 236 -7.44 -3.59 21.39
C ILE A 236 -7.57 -4.89 22.19
N LEU A 237 -6.51 -5.29 22.89
CA LEU A 237 -6.50 -6.52 23.69
C LEU A 237 -7.04 -6.28 25.11
N ASN A 238 -7.26 -5.01 25.48
CA ASN A 238 -7.68 -4.57 26.81
C ASN A 238 -6.81 -5.20 27.93
N LYS A 239 -5.52 -5.36 27.63
CA LYS A 239 -4.50 -5.99 28.46
C LYS A 239 -3.26 -5.13 28.41
N LYS A 240 -2.50 -5.10 29.50
CA LYS A 240 -1.22 -4.37 29.53
C LYS A 240 -0.23 -5.07 28.60
N VAL A 241 0.50 -4.30 27.80
CA VAL A 241 1.51 -4.83 26.87
C VAL A 241 2.88 -4.44 27.38
N VAL A 242 3.73 -5.43 27.64
CA VAL A 242 5.11 -5.22 28.06
C VAL A 242 6.01 -5.68 26.92
N VAL A 243 6.79 -4.75 26.38
CA VAL A 243 7.80 -5.06 25.37
C VAL A 243 9.16 -5.15 26.06
N SER A 244 9.70 -6.36 26.15
CA SER A 244 10.99 -6.64 26.80
C SER A 244 12.15 -6.60 25.82
#